data_AF-A0A661L223-F1
#
_entry.id   AF-A0A661L223-F1
#
_cell.length_a   1.000
_cell.length_b   1.000
_cell.length_c   1.000
_cell.angle_alpha   90.00
_cell.angle_beta   90.00
_cell.angle_gamma   90.00
#
_symmetry.space_group_name_H-M   'P 1'
#
loop_
_entity.id
_entity.type
_entity.pdbx_description
1 polymer ?
#
loop_
_entity_poly.entity_id
_entity_poly.type
_entity_poly.pdbx_seq_one_letter_code
_entity_poly.pdbx_strand_id
1 'polypeptide(L)'
;AKPLVEIKDLTVKATPASLDVAFKVVNASDGPGPVRGYVHMIWLPDPSDLSSAWSYPRVTLVDGIPSQYRTGRLFSIKRFREIRASFERKPEKEVPRVLRIIAYDRSGDKVFLKDYEVNQLLKPKPVTKRPKPTTPPQPSPPPKVLPQDKPQSTKALLSG
;
A
#
# COMPACT_ATOMS: atom_id res chain seq x y z
N ALA A 1 23.03 0.43 -8.73
CA ALA A 1 22.52 1.81 -8.75
C ALA A 1 21.40 1.96 -7.73
N LYS A 2 21.31 3.08 -7.01
CA LYS A 2 20.16 3.36 -6.13
C LYS A 2 18.91 3.68 -6.97
N PRO A 3 17.70 3.26 -6.54
CA PRO A 3 16.48 3.54 -7.29
C PRO A 3 16.14 5.04 -7.21
N LEU A 4 15.79 5.65 -8.35
CA LEU A 4 15.30 7.03 -8.37
C LEU A 4 13.88 7.14 -7.80
N VAL A 5 13.07 6.10 -8.04
CA VAL A 5 11.69 6.02 -7.55
C VAL A 5 11.37 4.62 -7.04
N GLU A 6 10.44 4.55 -6.10
CA GLU A 6 9.85 3.30 -5.59
C GLU A 6 8.33 3.30 -5.77
N ILE A 7 7.74 2.11 -5.90
CA ILE A 7 6.28 1.92 -5.88
C ILE A 7 5.89 1.31 -4.53
N LYS A 8 5.07 2.03 -3.77
CA LYS A 8 4.57 1.61 -2.44
C LYS A 8 3.05 1.56 -2.41
N ASP A 9 2.54 0.87 -1.39
CA ASP A 9 1.11 0.78 -1.08
C ASP A 9 0.26 0.33 -2.29
N LEU A 10 0.81 -0.57 -3.11
CA LEU A 10 0.07 -1.15 -4.23
C LEU A 10 -1.15 -1.92 -3.72
N THR A 11 -2.29 -1.56 -4.28
CA THR A 11 -3.57 -2.20 -4.07
C THR A 11 -4.23 -2.44 -5.42
N VAL A 12 -4.80 -3.63 -5.58
CA VAL A 12 -5.64 -3.99 -6.71
C VAL A 12 -6.95 -4.49 -6.16
N LYS A 13 -8.06 -3.99 -6.68
CA LYS A 13 -9.40 -4.45 -6.36
C LYS A 13 -10.07 -4.91 -7.65
N ALA A 14 -10.59 -6.12 -7.64
CA ALA A 14 -11.38 -6.65 -8.74
C ALA A 14 -12.85 -6.69 -8.29
N THR A 15 -13.71 -6.03 -9.04
CA THR A 15 -15.17 -6.17 -8.96
C THR A 15 -15.66 -6.85 -10.25
N PRO A 16 -16.96 -7.20 -10.36
CA PRO A 16 -17.52 -7.66 -11.62
C PRO A 16 -17.43 -6.61 -12.74
N ALA A 17 -17.48 -5.32 -12.41
CA ALA A 17 -17.54 -4.22 -13.37
C ALA A 17 -16.21 -3.48 -13.59
N SER A 18 -15.27 -3.58 -12.63
CA SER A 18 -14.03 -2.82 -12.64
C SER A 18 -12.83 -3.61 -12.14
N LEU A 19 -11.66 -3.21 -12.61
CA LEU A 19 -10.38 -3.51 -12.01
C LEU A 19 -9.75 -2.18 -11.59
N ASP A 20 -9.60 -1.96 -10.30
CA ASP A 20 -9.12 -0.71 -9.73
C ASP A 20 -7.70 -0.90 -9.17
N VAL A 21 -6.80 0.00 -9.55
CA VAL A 21 -5.41 0.01 -9.11
C VAL A 21 -5.10 1.33 -8.42
N ALA A 22 -4.44 1.26 -7.26
CA ALA A 22 -3.88 2.41 -6.60
C ALA A 22 -2.50 2.08 -6.02
N PHE A 23 -1.55 3.00 -6.17
CA PHE A 23 -0.22 2.93 -5.56
C PHE A 23 0.37 4.33 -5.38
N LYS A 24 1.45 4.41 -4.61
CA LYS A 24 2.26 5.62 -4.48
C LYS A 24 3.55 5.48 -5.28
N VAL A 25 3.84 6.45 -6.14
CA VAL A 25 5.19 6.69 -6.66
C VAL A 25 5.93 7.51 -5.61
N VAL A 26 7.02 7.00 -5.07
CA VAL A 26 7.81 7.60 -3.99
C VAL A 26 9.16 8.03 -4.54
N ASN A 27 9.58 9.25 -4.19
CA ASN A 27 10.94 9.73 -4.46
C ASN A 27 11.90 8.97 -3.55
N ALA A 28 12.76 8.14 -4.13
CA ALA A 28 13.77 7.36 -3.42
C ALA A 28 15.20 7.86 -3.67
N SER A 29 15.33 8.99 -4.38
CA SER A 29 16.61 9.61 -4.66
C SER A 29 17.18 10.32 -3.42
N ASP A 30 18.51 10.35 -3.32
CA ASP A 30 19.22 11.14 -2.29
C ASP A 30 19.37 12.62 -2.71
N GLY A 31 18.95 12.97 -3.92
CA GLY A 31 19.17 14.28 -4.51
C GLY A 31 18.18 15.35 -4.01
N PRO A 32 18.60 16.63 -3.98
CA PRO A 32 17.68 17.71 -3.66
C PRO A 32 16.65 17.90 -4.79
N GLY A 33 15.39 18.06 -4.41
CA GLY A 33 14.33 18.48 -5.33
C GLY A 33 13.39 17.36 -5.80
N PRO A 34 12.43 17.70 -6.68
CA PRO A 34 11.42 16.76 -7.12
C PRO A 34 11.93 15.85 -8.25
N VAL A 35 11.63 14.55 -8.15
CA VAL A 35 11.76 13.62 -9.27
C VAL A 35 10.55 13.77 -10.19
N ARG A 36 10.79 13.84 -11.50
CA ARG A 36 9.76 13.99 -12.53
C ARG A 36 9.87 12.88 -13.55
N GLY A 37 8.73 12.42 -14.06
CA GLY A 37 8.71 11.30 -14.98
C GLY A 37 7.31 10.89 -15.39
N TYR A 38 7.23 9.72 -16.01
CA TYR A 38 5.99 9.16 -16.56
C TYR A 38 5.81 7.74 -16.05
N VAL A 39 4.61 7.39 -15.61
CA VAL A 39 4.28 6.04 -15.18
C VAL A 39 3.26 5.40 -16.11
N HIS A 40 3.47 4.13 -16.41
CA HIS A 40 2.57 3.27 -17.18
C HIS A 40 2.17 2.08 -16.31
N MET A 41 0.89 1.72 -16.40
CA MET A 41 0.36 0.46 -15.90
C MET A 41 0.01 -0.40 -17.10
N ILE A 42 0.42 -1.65 -17.11
CA ILE A 42 0.20 -2.57 -18.23
C ILE A 42 -0.35 -3.87 -17.66
N TRP A 43 -1.47 -4.32 -18.22
CA TRP A 43 -2.06 -5.60 -17.92
C TRP A 43 -1.61 -6.61 -18.96
N LEU A 44 -1.11 -7.75 -18.48
CA LEU A 44 -0.73 -8.89 -19.30
C LEU A 44 -1.67 -10.05 -18.92
N PRO A 45 -2.68 -10.35 -19.75
CA PRO A 45 -3.55 -11.51 -19.54
C PRO A 45 -2.77 -12.81 -19.50
N ASP A 46 -1.83 -12.95 -20.43
CA ASP A 46 -0.84 -14.01 -20.45
C ASP A 46 0.54 -13.37 -20.61
N PRO A 47 1.46 -13.51 -19.64
CA PRO A 47 2.81 -12.98 -19.78
C PRO A 47 3.61 -13.62 -20.92
N SER A 48 3.15 -14.75 -21.46
CA SER A 48 3.73 -15.44 -22.62
C SER A 48 3.20 -14.90 -23.96
N ASP A 49 2.05 -14.21 -23.95
CA ASP A 49 1.44 -13.57 -25.12
C ASP A 49 1.20 -12.07 -24.87
N LEU A 50 2.20 -11.28 -25.25
CA LEU A 50 2.19 -9.82 -25.08
C LEU A 50 1.30 -9.10 -26.10
N SER A 51 0.77 -9.79 -27.12
CA SER A 51 -0.13 -9.19 -28.11
C SER A 51 -1.49 -8.82 -27.50
N SER A 52 -1.88 -9.55 -26.46
CA SER A 52 -3.11 -9.33 -25.69
C SER A 52 -2.96 -8.23 -24.63
N ALA A 53 -1.79 -7.62 -24.47
CA ALA A 53 -1.53 -6.63 -23.44
C ALA A 53 -2.28 -5.31 -23.68
N TRP A 54 -2.70 -4.65 -22.60
CA TRP A 54 -3.25 -3.29 -22.67
C TRP A 54 -2.75 -2.43 -21.52
N SER A 55 -2.76 -1.12 -21.71
CA SER A 55 -2.14 -0.18 -20.79
C SER A 55 -3.06 0.93 -20.29
N TYR A 56 -2.64 1.56 -19.21
CA TYR A 56 -3.06 2.88 -18.80
C TYR A 56 -1.84 3.81 -18.60
N PRO A 57 -1.85 5.00 -19.22
CA PRO A 57 -2.78 5.43 -20.27
C PRO A 57 -2.81 4.45 -21.46
N ARG A 58 -3.89 4.46 -22.25
CA ARG A 58 -4.01 3.57 -23.42
C ARG A 58 -3.01 4.03 -24.48
N VAL A 59 -1.99 3.22 -24.74
CA VAL A 59 -0.88 3.56 -25.63
C VAL A 59 -0.48 2.32 -26.44
N THR A 60 0.24 2.54 -27.53
CA THR A 60 0.82 1.44 -28.30
C THR A 60 1.91 0.75 -27.49
N LEU A 61 1.84 -0.58 -27.43
CA LEU A 61 2.83 -1.42 -26.80
C LEU A 61 3.63 -2.17 -27.87
N VAL A 62 4.94 -2.28 -27.66
CA VAL A 62 5.85 -3.16 -28.41
C VAL A 62 6.47 -4.07 -27.38
N ASP A 63 6.27 -5.39 -27.52
CA ASP A 63 6.73 -6.41 -26.59
C ASP A 63 6.36 -6.10 -25.12
N GLY A 64 5.11 -5.66 -24.90
CA GLY A 64 4.59 -5.35 -23.55
C GLY A 64 5.24 -4.13 -22.88
N ILE A 65 5.85 -3.23 -23.67
CA ILE A 65 6.47 -1.96 -23.22
C ILE A 65 5.89 -0.79 -24.05
N PRO A 66 5.67 0.40 -23.47
CA PRO A 66 5.21 1.57 -24.22
C PRO A 66 6.22 1.98 -25.31
N SER A 67 5.75 2.12 -26.55
CA SER A 67 6.61 2.58 -27.65
C SER A 67 7.10 4.02 -27.44
N GLN A 68 6.31 4.85 -26.75
CA GLN A 68 6.65 6.22 -26.41
C GLN A 68 6.48 6.49 -24.91
N TYR A 69 7.59 6.59 -24.19
CA TYR A 69 7.58 6.70 -22.72
C TYR A 69 6.79 7.92 -22.19
N ARG A 70 6.79 9.05 -22.92
CA ARG A 70 6.13 10.31 -22.52
C ARG A 70 4.60 10.27 -22.54
N THR A 71 4.02 9.22 -23.13
CA THR A 71 2.56 9.04 -23.17
C THR A 71 1.98 8.50 -21.86
N GLY A 72 2.85 8.24 -20.86
CA GLY A 72 2.46 7.80 -19.54
C GLY A 72 1.83 8.91 -18.70
N ARG A 73 1.35 8.52 -17.52
CA ARG A 73 0.84 9.50 -16.54
C ARG A 73 2.01 10.29 -15.96
N LEU A 74 2.05 11.59 -16.21
CA LEU A 74 3.07 12.49 -15.65
C LEU A 74 3.02 12.51 -14.12
N PHE A 75 4.18 12.40 -13.49
CA PHE A 75 4.37 12.67 -12.07
C PHE A 75 5.50 13.68 -11.83
N SER A 76 5.38 14.41 -10.73
CA SER A 76 6.41 15.31 -10.18
C SER A 76 6.29 15.23 -8.67
N ILE A 77 7.29 14.64 -8.01
CA ILE A 77 7.20 14.24 -6.61
C ILE A 77 8.39 14.75 -5.81
N LYS A 78 8.11 15.52 -4.75
CA LYS A 78 9.10 15.79 -3.69
C LYS A 78 9.23 14.61 -2.74
N ARG A 79 8.10 14.02 -2.35
CA ARG A 79 8.01 12.84 -1.47
C ARG A 79 7.31 11.68 -2.14
N PHE A 80 6.02 11.82 -2.42
CA PHE A 80 5.27 10.81 -3.17
C PHE A 80 4.06 11.42 -3.87
N ARG A 81 3.48 10.68 -4.81
CA ARG A 81 2.16 10.95 -5.41
C ARG A 81 1.40 9.64 -5.54
N GLU A 82 0.13 9.67 -5.15
CA GLU A 82 -0.78 8.56 -5.40
C GLU A 82 -1.24 8.56 -6.85
N ILE A 83 -1.18 7.40 -7.49
CA ILE A 83 -1.66 7.15 -8.84
C ILE A 83 -2.82 6.16 -8.73
N ARG A 84 -3.93 6.49 -9.39
CA ARG A 84 -5.13 5.66 -9.47
C ARG A 84 -5.53 5.44 -10.92
N ALA A 85 -6.00 4.24 -11.22
CA ALA A 85 -6.66 3.92 -12.47
C ALA A 85 -7.79 2.92 -12.22
N SER A 86 -8.88 3.10 -12.95
CA SER A 86 -10.00 2.16 -13.01
C SER A 86 -10.13 1.67 -14.44
N PHE A 87 -10.30 0.38 -14.60
CA PHE A 87 -10.46 -0.27 -15.89
C PHE A 87 -11.80 -0.98 -15.91
N GLU A 88 -12.60 -0.73 -16.94
CA GLU A 88 -13.84 -1.48 -17.14
C GLU A 88 -13.52 -2.95 -17.36
N ARG A 89 -14.27 -3.81 -16.67
CA ARG A 89 -14.17 -5.26 -16.80
C ARG A 89 -15.47 -5.78 -17.41
N LYS A 90 -15.32 -6.68 -18.38
CA LYS A 90 -16.41 -7.54 -18.84
C LYS A 90 -16.44 -8.78 -17.94
N PRO A 91 -17.58 -9.13 -17.30
CA PRO A 91 -17.66 -10.25 -16.36
C PRO A 91 -17.18 -11.59 -16.95
N GLU A 92 -17.36 -11.77 -18.25
CA GLU A 92 -17.02 -12.99 -19.00
C GLU A 92 -15.52 -13.11 -19.26
N LYS A 93 -14.75 -12.03 -19.06
CA LYS A 93 -13.30 -12.03 -19.21
C LYS A 93 -12.62 -12.34 -17.88
N GLU A 94 -11.62 -13.22 -17.97
CA GLU A 94 -10.72 -13.50 -16.86
C GLU A 94 -9.99 -12.24 -16.41
N VAL A 95 -9.64 -12.21 -15.11
CA VAL A 95 -8.79 -11.16 -14.56
C VAL A 95 -7.38 -11.34 -15.16
N PRO A 96 -6.70 -10.25 -15.58
CA PRO A 96 -5.33 -10.35 -16.08
C PRO A 96 -4.40 -11.02 -15.07
N ARG A 97 -3.44 -11.82 -15.55
CA ARG A 97 -2.51 -12.54 -14.67
C ARG A 97 -1.47 -11.61 -14.06
N VAL A 98 -0.94 -10.68 -14.84
CA VAL A 98 0.14 -9.79 -14.41
C VAL A 98 -0.23 -8.32 -14.57
N LEU A 99 0.09 -7.54 -13.53
CA LEU A 99 0.19 -6.09 -13.57
C LEU A 99 1.67 -5.71 -13.66
N ARG A 100 2.07 -5.12 -14.77
CA ARG A 100 3.37 -4.50 -14.96
C ARG A 100 3.27 -3.00 -14.68
N ILE A 101 4.15 -2.48 -13.82
CA ILE A 101 4.30 -1.04 -13.59
C ILE A 101 5.67 -0.62 -14.08
N ILE A 102 5.70 0.40 -14.94
CA ILE A 102 6.93 0.97 -15.48
C ILE A 102 6.95 2.46 -15.18
N ALA A 103 8.03 2.96 -14.59
CA ALA A 103 8.29 4.39 -14.48
C ALA A 103 9.52 4.78 -15.28
N TYR A 104 9.39 5.87 -16.01
CA TYR A 104 10.45 6.55 -16.73
C TYR A 104 10.72 7.89 -16.09
N ASP A 105 11.96 8.37 -16.13
CA ASP A 105 12.25 9.76 -15.81
C ASP A 105 11.99 10.68 -17.03
N ARG A 106 12.54 11.91 -17.02
CA ARG A 106 12.36 12.85 -18.13
C ARG A 106 13.27 12.56 -19.34
N SER A 107 14.46 11.97 -19.14
CA SER A 107 15.33 11.55 -20.24
C SER A 107 14.76 10.35 -20.98
N GLY A 108 13.89 9.57 -20.31
CA GLY A 108 13.31 8.35 -20.86
C GLY A 108 13.99 7.10 -20.34
N ASP A 109 14.80 7.22 -19.29
CA ASP A 109 15.43 6.09 -18.64
C ASP A 109 14.40 5.35 -17.78
N LYS A 110 14.41 4.02 -17.87
CA LYS A 110 13.58 3.16 -17.01
C LYS A 110 14.13 3.18 -15.60
N VAL A 111 13.44 3.91 -14.72
CA VAL A 111 13.82 4.06 -13.32
C VAL A 111 13.08 3.12 -12.38
N PHE A 112 12.02 2.47 -12.88
CA PHE A 112 11.33 1.38 -12.20
C PHE A 112 10.69 0.45 -13.23
N LEU A 113 10.80 -0.85 -13.01
CA LEU A 113 10.08 -1.88 -13.75
C LEU A 113 9.82 -3.04 -12.79
N LYS A 114 8.55 -3.40 -12.62
CA LYS A 114 8.19 -4.59 -11.85
C LYS A 114 6.88 -5.19 -12.32
N ASP A 115 6.87 -6.51 -12.35
CA ASP A 115 5.69 -7.32 -12.62
C ASP A 115 5.13 -7.84 -11.28
N TYR A 116 3.81 -7.81 -11.19
CA TYR A 116 3.08 -8.27 -10.02
C TYR A 116 2.00 -9.26 -10.44
N GLU A 117 2.03 -10.45 -9.85
CA GLU A 117 0.99 -11.46 -10.00
C GLU A 117 -0.31 -10.97 -9.38
N VAL A 118 -1.34 -10.73 -10.19
CA VAL A 118 -2.61 -10.15 -9.76
C VAL A 118 -3.31 -11.04 -8.75
N ASN A 119 -3.23 -12.36 -8.93
CA ASN A 119 -3.76 -13.34 -7.99
C ASN A 119 -3.13 -13.22 -6.59
N GLN A 120 -1.90 -12.73 -6.46
CA GLN A 120 -1.27 -12.47 -5.16
C GLN A 120 -1.72 -11.14 -4.56
N LEU A 121 -2.03 -10.14 -5.39
CA LEU A 121 -2.52 -8.83 -4.96
C LEU A 121 -3.98 -8.85 -4.52
N LEU A 122 -4.78 -9.74 -5.11
CA LEU A 122 -6.21 -9.91 -4.79
C LEU A 122 -6.44 -10.81 -3.57
N LYS A 123 -5.48 -11.68 -3.23
CA LYS A 123 -5.55 -12.43 -1.98
C LYS A 123 -5.56 -11.45 -0.81
N PRO A 124 -6.43 -11.65 0.20
CA PRO A 124 -6.31 -10.88 1.43
C PRO A 124 -4.88 -11.06 1.94
N LYS A 125 -4.16 -9.95 2.11
CA LYS A 125 -2.82 -9.99 2.71
C LYS A 125 -2.96 -10.80 4.00
N PRO A 126 -2.19 -11.89 4.20
CA PRO A 126 -2.20 -12.56 5.48
C PRO A 126 -1.93 -11.49 6.52
N VAL A 127 -2.81 -11.40 7.54
CA VAL A 127 -2.60 -10.50 8.66
C VAL A 127 -1.33 -10.99 9.34
N THR A 128 -0.17 -10.48 8.92
CA THR A 128 1.02 -10.54 9.73
C THR A 128 0.61 -9.80 10.99
N LYS A 129 0.40 -10.55 12.06
CA LYS A 129 0.20 -10.01 13.40
C LYS A 129 1.32 -8.98 13.58
N ARG A 130 0.99 -7.69 13.49
CA ARG A 130 1.88 -6.66 14.02
C ARG A 130 2.19 -7.13 15.45
N PRO A 131 3.46 -7.17 15.89
CA PRO A 131 3.71 -7.21 17.32
C PRO A 131 2.88 -6.07 17.90
N LYS A 132 1.94 -6.43 18.78
CA LYS A 132 1.19 -5.44 19.57
C LYS A 132 2.24 -4.49 20.14
N PRO A 133 2.09 -3.16 20.05
CA PRO A 133 2.93 -2.27 20.82
C PRO A 133 2.78 -2.71 22.28
N THR A 134 3.83 -3.31 22.84
CA THR A 134 3.92 -3.55 24.27
C THR A 134 4.07 -2.17 24.89
N THR A 135 2.95 -1.56 25.24
CA THR A 135 2.92 -0.53 26.28
C THR A 135 3.69 -1.11 27.48
N PRO A 136 4.71 -0.42 28.03
CA PRO A 136 5.27 -0.80 29.31
C PRO A 136 4.12 -0.97 30.31
N PRO A 137 4.09 -2.02 31.14
CA PRO A 137 3.02 -2.19 32.10
C PRO A 137 2.95 -0.94 32.98
N GLN A 138 1.85 -0.21 32.86
CA GLN A 138 1.51 0.87 33.78
C GLN A 138 1.42 0.23 35.17
N PRO A 139 2.19 0.70 36.18
CA PRO A 139 2.08 0.15 37.52
C PRO A 139 0.64 0.28 38.00
N SER A 140 0.06 -0.83 38.45
CA SER A 140 -1.26 -0.87 39.07
C SER A 140 -1.32 0.18 40.19
N PRO A 141 -2.43 0.94 40.35
CA PRO A 141 -2.57 1.81 41.50
C PRO A 141 -2.52 0.95 42.79
N PRO A 142 -1.87 1.44 43.85
CA PRO A 142 -1.75 0.69 45.09
C PRO A 142 -3.15 0.43 45.69
N PRO A 143 -3.35 -0.73 46.34
CA PRO A 143 -4.63 -1.05 46.98
C PRO A 143 -4.94 -0.01 48.08
N LYS A 144 -6.20 0.43 48.13
CA LYS A 144 -6.72 1.23 49.24
C LYS A 144 -6.57 0.43 50.53
N VAL A 145 -5.68 0.88 51.41
CA VAL A 145 -5.55 0.37 52.77
C VAL A 145 -6.79 0.81 53.54
N LEU A 146 -7.63 -0.17 53.91
CA LEU A 146 -8.72 -0.01 54.86
C LEU A 146 -8.10 0.06 56.26
N PRO A 147 -8.34 1.11 57.07
CA PRO A 147 -7.85 1.13 58.45
C PRO A 147 -8.63 0.11 59.27
N GLN A 148 -7.95 -0.95 59.73
CA GLN A 148 -8.35 -1.67 60.93
C GLN A 148 -7.37 -1.28 62.03
N ASP A 149 -7.87 -0.57 63.03
CA ASP A 149 -7.45 -0.81 64.41
C ASP A 149 -8.63 -0.61 65.37
N LYS A 150 -8.82 -1.64 66.20
CA LYS A 150 -9.67 -1.76 67.40
C LYS A 150 -8.98 -0.99 68.56
N PRO A 151 -9.53 -0.80 69.80
CA PRO A 151 -10.41 -1.75 70.52
C PRO A 151 -11.45 -1.21 71.53
N GLN A 152 -12.27 -2.18 71.98
CA GLN A 152 -12.89 -2.37 73.31
C GLN A 152 -13.96 -1.40 73.89
N SER A 153 -15.08 -2.04 74.30
CA SER A 153 -15.83 -1.94 75.58
C SER A 153 -16.09 -0.53 76.17
N THR A 154 -17.29 -0.12 76.58
CA THR A 154 -18.33 -0.79 77.37
C THR A 154 -19.67 -0.03 77.24
N LYS A 155 -20.78 -0.74 77.45
CA LYS A 155 -22.10 -0.15 77.72
C LYS A 155 -22.14 0.51 79.11
N ALA A 156 -22.93 1.57 79.20
CA ALA A 156 -23.29 2.36 80.37
C ALA A 156 -24.07 1.57 81.45
N LEU A 157 -24.00 2.01 82.71
CA LEU A 157 -25.07 2.70 83.47
C LEU A 157 -24.71 2.79 84.96
N LEU A 158 -25.19 3.86 85.62
CA LEU A 158 -25.13 4.08 87.07
C LEU A 158 -25.90 3.01 87.87
N SER A 159 -25.42 2.68 89.08
CA SER A 159 -26.19 2.43 90.32
C SER A 159 -25.21 2.25 91.49
N GLY A 160 -25.34 3.05 92.55
CA GLY A 160 -24.60 2.93 93.82
C GLY A 160 -24.21 4.26 94.42
#